data_AF-A0A433ZZW7-F1
#
_entry.id   AF-A0A433ZZW7-F1
#
_cell.length_a   1.000
_cell.length_b   1.000
_cell.length_c   1.000
_cell.angle_alpha   90.00
_cell.angle_beta   90.00
_cell.angle_gamma   90.00
#
_symmetry.space_group_name_H-M   'P 1'
#
loop_
_entity.id
_entity.type
_entity.pdbx_description
1 polymer ?
#
loop_
_entity_poly.entity_id
_entity_poly.type
_entity_poly.pdbx_seq_one_letter_code
_entity_poly.pdbx_strand_id
1 'polypeptide(L)'
;IMKVEEARLAQLNYREGLERVIAASAHIFQQRNLKDFASGLLQQVVALLRLEQSMLLRLAGASVITGETEYEILAQIGDIGEAMLGPDLMAQLDEARSNRISRLHGDTYVGYFPNSSGKASLLVLKGVEEISDIDAKLLEVFCSGV
;
A
#
# COMPACT_ATOMS: atom_id res chain seq x y z
N ILE A 1 -30.77 13.45 -12.99
CA ILE A 1 -30.68 12.17 -12.24
C ILE A 1 -30.02 11.08 -13.11
N MET A 2 -30.47 10.81 -14.35
CA MET A 2 -29.80 9.85 -15.28
C MET A 2 -28.30 10.09 -15.55
N LYS A 3 -27.87 11.33 -15.80
CA LYS A 3 -26.45 11.64 -16.09
C LYS A 3 -25.48 11.32 -14.94
N VAL A 4 -25.96 11.38 -13.69
CA VAL A 4 -25.13 11.08 -12.51
C VAL A 4 -24.94 9.57 -12.38
N GLU A 5 -25.98 8.79 -12.68
CA GLU A 5 -25.92 7.32 -12.60
C GLU A 5 -25.08 6.71 -13.73
N GLU A 6 -25.16 7.26 -14.94
CA GLU A 6 -24.27 6.86 -16.05
C GLU A 6 -22.80 7.19 -15.76
N ALA A 7 -22.51 8.36 -15.17
CA ALA A 7 -21.15 8.71 -14.76
C ALA A 7 -20.62 7.78 -13.67
N ARG A 8 -21.48 7.38 -12.71
CA ARG A 8 -21.14 6.43 -11.65
C ARG A 8 -20.82 5.03 -12.21
N LEU A 9 -21.64 4.55 -13.14
CA LEU A 9 -21.42 3.27 -13.82
C LEU A 9 -20.15 3.28 -14.69
N ALA A 10 -19.89 4.38 -15.40
CA ALA A 10 -18.67 4.54 -16.17
C ALA A 10 -17.42 4.54 -15.28
N GLN A 11 -17.47 5.22 -14.12
CA GLN A 11 -16.39 5.16 -13.12
C GLN A 11 -16.18 3.75 -12.57
N LEU A 12 -17.24 3.03 -12.24
CA LEU A 12 -17.16 1.65 -11.74
C LEU A 12 -16.51 0.71 -12.77
N ASN A 13 -16.96 0.77 -14.02
CA ASN A 13 -16.41 -0.06 -15.11
C ASN A 13 -14.95 0.29 -15.41
N TYR A 14 -14.61 1.58 -15.38
CA TYR A 14 -13.21 2.02 -15.55
C TYR A 14 -12.32 1.45 -14.44
N ARG A 15 -12.80 1.47 -13.18
CA ARG A 15 -12.09 0.91 -12.02
C ARG A 15 -11.93 -0.61 -12.14
N GLU A 16 -12.99 -1.33 -12.48
CA GLU A 16 -12.96 -2.79 -12.62
C GLU A 16 -12.03 -3.23 -13.77
N GLY A 17 -12.02 -2.46 -14.87
CA GLY A 17 -11.07 -2.65 -15.97
C GLY A 17 -9.63 -2.43 -15.53
N LEU A 18 -9.37 -1.38 -14.74
CA LEU A 18 -8.07 -1.10 -14.13
C LEU A 18 -7.64 -2.24 -13.21
N GLU A 19 -8.51 -2.70 -12.31
CA GLU A 19 -8.24 -3.82 -11.40
C GLU A 19 -7.80 -5.08 -12.17
N ARG A 20 -8.47 -5.42 -13.27
CA ARG A 20 -8.07 -6.57 -14.11
C ARG A 20 -6.73 -6.37 -14.80
N VAL A 21 -6.48 -5.18 -15.36
CA VAL A 21 -5.20 -4.88 -16.02
C VAL A 21 -4.05 -4.92 -15.01
N ILE A 22 -4.25 -4.35 -13.83
CA ILE A 22 -3.29 -4.37 -12.73
C ILE A 22 -3.03 -5.80 -12.28
N ALA A 23 -4.07 -6.61 -12.01
CA ALA A 23 -3.92 -7.99 -11.58
C ALA A 23 -3.15 -8.84 -12.61
N ALA A 24 -3.46 -8.68 -13.90
CA ALA A 24 -2.77 -9.41 -14.97
C ALA A 24 -1.31 -8.95 -15.17
N SER A 25 -1.06 -7.63 -15.08
CA SER A 25 0.29 -7.06 -15.23
C SER A 25 1.16 -7.39 -14.02
N ALA A 26 0.60 -7.37 -12.82
CA ALA A 26 1.28 -7.66 -11.57
C ALA A 26 1.97 -9.02 -11.61
N HIS A 27 1.26 -10.05 -12.10
CA HIS A 27 1.81 -11.40 -12.18
C HIS A 27 3.05 -11.50 -13.08
N ILE A 28 3.08 -10.76 -14.20
CA ILE A 28 4.19 -10.79 -15.17
C ILE A 28 5.37 -9.92 -14.69
N PHE A 29 5.09 -8.72 -14.17
CA PHE A 29 6.13 -7.78 -13.73
C PHE A 29 6.83 -8.25 -12.45
N GLN A 30 6.10 -8.85 -11.51
CA GLN A 30 6.67 -9.40 -10.27
C GLN A 30 7.74 -10.48 -10.56
N GLN A 31 7.59 -11.27 -11.63
CA GLN A 31 8.56 -12.31 -12.01
C GLN A 31 9.89 -11.76 -12.55
N ARG A 32 9.93 -10.50 -13.03
CA ARG A 32 11.14 -9.88 -13.60
C ARG A 32 11.82 -8.92 -12.63
N ASN A 33 11.07 -8.03 -11.98
CA ASN A 33 11.61 -7.09 -11.00
C ASN A 33 10.50 -6.60 -10.04
N LEU A 34 10.54 -7.08 -8.78
CA LEU A 34 9.57 -6.71 -7.74
C LEU A 34 9.58 -5.21 -7.39
N LYS A 35 10.75 -4.57 -7.37
CA LYS A 35 10.86 -3.16 -6.96
C LYS A 35 10.28 -2.21 -8.02
N ASP A 36 10.51 -2.50 -9.29
CA ASP A 36 9.90 -1.74 -10.39
C ASP A 36 8.38 -1.90 -10.41
N PHE A 37 7.91 -3.13 -10.19
CA PHE A 37 6.48 -3.42 -10.06
C PHE A 37 5.86 -2.65 -8.90
N ALA A 38 6.44 -2.76 -7.69
CA ALA A 38 5.99 -2.06 -6.50
C ALA A 38 5.97 -0.53 -6.71
N SER A 39 6.97 0.02 -7.42
CA SER A 39 7.05 1.45 -7.71
C SER A 39 5.93 1.91 -8.65
N GLY A 40 5.69 1.18 -9.74
CA GLY A 40 4.58 1.49 -10.65
C GLY A 40 3.21 1.35 -9.99
N LEU A 41 3.05 0.36 -9.11
CA LEU A 41 1.84 0.15 -8.33
C LEU A 41 1.60 1.31 -7.36
N LEU A 42 2.63 1.69 -6.60
CA LEU A 42 2.55 2.79 -5.63
C LEU A 42 2.24 4.12 -6.33
N GLN A 43 2.76 4.34 -7.54
CA GLN A 43 2.44 5.52 -8.35
C GLN A 43 0.95 5.61 -8.69
N GLN A 44 0.32 4.48 -9.01
CA GLN A 44 -1.11 4.45 -9.31
C GLN A 44 -1.95 4.75 -8.06
N VAL A 45 -1.59 4.17 -6.91
CA VAL A 45 -2.27 4.42 -5.63
C VAL A 45 -2.20 5.90 -5.25
N VAL A 46 -1.01 6.49 -5.31
CA VAL A 46 -0.79 7.89 -4.95
C VAL A 46 -1.54 8.83 -5.87
N ALA A 47 -1.56 8.57 -7.18
CA ALA A 47 -2.31 9.38 -8.13
C ALA A 47 -3.82 9.36 -7.87
N LEU A 48 -4.37 8.21 -7.49
CA LEU A 48 -5.79 8.05 -7.18
C LEU A 48 -6.19 8.77 -5.89
N LEU A 49 -5.35 8.67 -4.86
CA LEU A 49 -5.59 9.29 -3.55
C LEU A 49 -5.09 10.73 -3.46
N ARG A 50 -4.44 11.25 -4.52
CA ARG A 50 -3.84 12.58 -4.61
C ARG A 50 -2.86 12.88 -3.47
N LEU A 51 -2.05 11.90 -3.14
CA LEU A 51 -1.04 12.01 -2.10
C LEU A 51 0.29 12.45 -2.68
N GLU A 52 1.20 12.91 -1.83
CA GLU A 52 2.55 13.29 -2.25
C GLU A 52 3.63 12.39 -1.63
N GLN A 53 3.27 11.67 -0.57
CA GLN A 53 4.19 10.88 0.24
C GLN A 53 3.60 9.50 0.51
N SER A 54 4.27 8.46 0.01
CA SER A 54 3.91 7.08 0.32
C SER A 54 5.10 6.12 0.27
N MET A 55 4.98 5.02 1.01
CA MET A 55 6.02 3.99 1.09
C MET A 55 5.38 2.61 1.18
N LEU A 56 5.90 1.68 0.40
CA LEU A 56 5.50 0.28 0.41
C LEU A 56 6.66 -0.57 0.91
N LEU A 57 6.42 -1.29 2.00
CA LEU A 57 7.41 -2.09 2.70
C LEU A 57 7.00 -3.55 2.76
N ARG A 58 8.00 -4.39 2.97
CA ARG A 58 7.81 -5.81 3.29
C ARG A 58 8.73 -6.19 4.44
N LEU A 59 8.33 -7.17 5.22
CA LEU A 59 9.20 -7.77 6.21
C LEU A 59 10.43 -8.41 5.53
N ALA A 60 11.62 -7.90 5.84
CA ALA A 60 12.90 -8.46 5.41
C ALA A 60 13.32 -9.62 6.34
N GLY A 61 13.12 -9.41 7.64
CA GLY A 61 13.45 -10.38 8.68
C GLY A 61 13.12 -9.86 10.08
N ALA A 62 13.35 -10.69 11.08
CA ALA A 62 13.32 -10.28 12.47
C ALA A 62 14.60 -10.75 13.14
N SER A 63 15.34 -9.83 13.74
CA SER A 63 16.56 -10.16 14.48
C SER A 63 16.16 -10.78 15.82
N VAL A 64 16.50 -12.06 16.01
CA VAL A 64 16.27 -12.76 17.29
C VAL A 64 17.13 -12.18 18.41
N ILE A 65 18.24 -11.53 18.07
CA ILE A 65 19.24 -11.03 19.02
C ILE A 65 18.88 -9.63 19.53
N THR A 66 18.44 -8.74 18.63
CA THR A 66 18.04 -7.36 19.00
C THR A 66 16.55 -7.23 19.25
N GLY A 67 15.74 -8.19 18.80
CA GLY A 67 14.28 -8.10 18.83
C GLY A 67 13.71 -7.14 17.78
N GLU A 68 14.56 -6.53 16.97
CA GLU A 68 14.15 -5.53 15.98
C GLU A 68 13.63 -6.20 14.71
N THR A 69 12.50 -5.69 14.23
CA THR A 69 11.92 -6.05 12.95
C THR A 69 12.61 -5.25 11.85
N GLU A 70 13.12 -5.92 10.82
CA GLU A 70 13.76 -5.27 9.68
C GLU A 70 12.78 -5.23 8.50
N TYR A 71 12.55 -4.03 7.98
CA TYR A 71 11.67 -3.79 6.84
C TYR A 71 12.48 -3.45 5.60
N GLU A 72 12.16 -4.11 4.49
CA GLU A 72 12.67 -3.77 3.17
C GLU A 72 11.71 -2.79 2.51
N ILE A 73 12.22 -1.63 2.08
CA ILE A 73 11.47 -0.71 1.22
C ILE A 73 11.43 -1.28 -0.21
N LEU A 74 10.22 -1.55 -0.69
CA LEU A 74 9.99 -2.02 -2.06
C LEU A 74 9.76 -0.86 -3.03
N ALA A 75 9.09 0.19 -2.55
CA ALA A 75 8.84 1.40 -3.31
C ALA A 75 8.60 2.60 -2.39
N GLN A 76 8.89 3.78 -2.90
CA GLN A 76 8.70 5.04 -2.20
C GLN A 76 8.37 6.15 -3.20
N ILE A 77 7.44 7.04 -2.82
CA ILE A 77 7.10 8.25 -3.54
C ILE A 77 7.20 9.44 -2.58
N GLY A 78 7.82 10.51 -3.05
CA GLY A 78 8.11 11.68 -2.25
C GLY A 78 9.24 11.45 -1.26
N ASP A 79 9.60 12.51 -0.56
CA ASP A 79 10.69 12.50 0.41
C ASP A 79 10.19 12.01 1.80
N ILE A 80 9.77 10.75 1.84
CA ILE A 80 9.72 9.98 3.10
C ILE A 80 11.14 9.47 3.33
N GLY A 81 12.09 10.37 3.60
CA GLY A 81 13.49 9.99 3.77
C GLY A 81 13.67 8.91 4.86
N GLU A 82 14.86 8.29 4.91
CA GLU A 82 15.27 7.39 6.01
C GLU A 82 15.05 8.00 7.40
N ALA A 83 15.04 9.33 7.50
CA ALA A 83 14.73 10.09 8.72
C ALA A 83 13.28 9.90 9.23
N MET A 84 12.33 9.48 8.38
CA MET A 84 10.94 9.25 8.76
C MET A 84 10.67 7.80 9.20
N LEU A 85 11.59 6.86 8.93
CA LEU A 85 11.70 5.57 9.64
C LEU A 85 12.24 5.77 11.06
N GLY A 86 11.79 6.84 11.72
CA GLY A 86 12.04 7.06 13.13
C GLY A 86 11.33 6.01 14.00
N PRO A 87 11.64 6.01 15.30
CA PRO A 87 11.06 5.05 16.24
C PRO A 87 9.53 5.06 16.24
N ASP A 88 8.89 6.21 15.99
CA ASP A 88 7.44 6.33 15.95
C ASP A 88 6.81 5.57 14.78
N LEU A 89 7.35 5.71 13.57
CA LEU A 89 6.83 4.98 12.41
C LEU A 89 7.11 3.48 12.54
N MET A 90 8.29 3.11 13.06
CA MET A 90 8.62 1.71 13.34
C MET A 90 7.64 1.08 14.33
N ALA A 91 7.29 1.79 15.41
CA ALA A 91 6.29 1.33 16.36
C ALA A 91 4.91 1.14 15.72
N GLN A 92 4.48 2.04 14.83
CA GLN A 92 3.21 1.92 14.10
C GLN A 92 3.24 0.73 13.12
N LEU A 93 4.34 0.52 12.41
CA LEU A 93 4.53 -0.62 11.51
C LEU A 93 4.50 -1.95 12.27
N ASP A 94 5.14 -2.01 13.44
CA ASP A 94 5.11 -3.19 14.30
C ASP A 94 3.71 -3.42 14.89
N GLU A 95 3.02 -2.36 15.35
CA GLU A 95 1.64 -2.46 15.83
C GLU A 95 0.71 -3.03 14.75
N ALA A 96 0.75 -2.47 13.54
CA ALA A 96 -0.06 -2.91 12.41
C ALA A 96 0.23 -4.37 12.05
N ARG A 97 1.51 -4.76 12.05
CA ARG A 97 1.95 -6.14 11.76
C ARG A 97 1.53 -7.13 12.84
N SER A 98 1.79 -6.82 14.11
CA SER A 98 1.50 -7.72 15.23
C SER A 98 0.01 -7.93 15.42
N ASN A 99 -0.79 -6.87 15.27
CA ASN A 99 -2.25 -6.95 15.39
C ASN A 99 -2.93 -7.36 14.09
N ARG A 100 -2.21 -7.34 12.96
CA ARG A 100 -2.73 -7.62 11.60
C ARG A 100 -3.88 -6.69 11.23
N ILE A 101 -3.74 -5.41 11.54
CA ILE A 101 -4.74 -4.37 11.30
C ILE A 101 -4.14 -3.22 10.52
N SER A 102 -4.97 -2.56 9.74
CA SER A 102 -4.67 -1.26 9.15
C SER A 102 -5.19 -0.15 10.06
N ARG A 103 -4.43 0.93 10.25
CA ARG A 103 -4.77 2.00 11.18
C ARG A 103 -4.31 3.38 10.71
N LEU A 104 -5.10 4.39 11.00
CA LEU A 104 -4.74 5.80 10.81
C LEU A 104 -4.20 6.38 12.13
N HIS A 105 -3.01 6.97 12.07
CA HIS A 105 -2.31 7.64 13.16
C HIS A 105 -2.14 9.12 12.80
N GLY A 106 -3.09 9.97 13.22
CA GLY A 106 -3.10 11.37 12.80
C GLY A 106 -3.33 11.49 11.30
N ASP A 107 -2.33 11.99 10.56
CA ASP A 107 -2.33 12.13 9.10
C ASP A 107 -1.64 10.96 8.38
N THR A 108 -1.21 9.94 9.12
CA THR A 108 -0.39 8.83 8.61
C THR A 108 -1.17 7.53 8.70
N TYR A 109 -1.53 6.97 7.55
CA TYR A 109 -2.18 5.67 7.45
C TYR A 109 -1.13 4.56 7.30
N VAL A 110 -1.22 3.54 8.14
CA VAL A 110 -0.42 2.32 8.08
C VAL A 110 -1.34 1.15 7.79
N GLY A 111 -1.24 0.63 6.57
CA GLY A 111 -2.03 -0.51 6.10
C GLY A 111 -1.28 -1.83 6.23
N TYR A 112 -1.95 -2.85 6.76
CA TYR A 112 -1.44 -4.23 6.79
C TYR A 112 -2.16 -5.09 5.74
N PHE A 113 -1.39 -5.67 4.83
CA PHE A 113 -1.93 -6.47 3.74
C PHE A 113 -1.24 -7.84 3.67
N PRO A 114 -1.93 -8.93 4.08
CA PRO A 114 -1.38 -10.27 3.96
C PRO A 114 -1.35 -10.69 2.49
N ASN A 115 -0.31 -11.40 2.08
CA ASN A 115 -0.22 -12.00 0.76
C ASN A 115 -0.40 -13.53 0.82
N SER A 116 -0.61 -14.14 -0.35
CA SER A 116 -0.90 -15.58 -0.49
C SER A 116 0.27 -16.49 -0.09
N SER A 117 1.48 -15.95 0.06
CA SER A 117 2.68 -16.68 0.49
C SER A 117 2.89 -16.67 2.01
N GLY A 118 1.95 -16.08 2.77
CA GLY A 118 2.05 -15.94 4.22
C GLY A 118 2.99 -14.82 4.68
N LYS A 119 3.50 -14.01 3.74
CA LYS A 119 4.18 -12.74 4.05
C LYS A 119 3.13 -11.63 4.11
N ALA A 120 3.54 -10.46 4.58
CA ALA A 120 2.70 -9.28 4.59
C ALA A 120 3.44 -8.07 4.02
N SER A 121 2.70 -7.25 3.31
CA SER A 121 3.12 -5.94 2.82
C SER A 121 2.52 -4.88 3.74
N LEU A 122 3.31 -3.84 4.02
CA LEU A 122 2.90 -2.69 4.82
C LEU A 122 2.91 -1.46 3.92
N LEU A 123 1.82 -0.70 3.94
CA LEU A 123 1.70 0.53 3.17
C LEU A 123 1.62 1.72 4.12
N VAL A 124 2.49 2.70 3.93
CA VAL A 124 2.47 3.97 4.63
C VAL A 124 2.01 5.04 3.67
N LEU A 125 0.95 5.75 4.03
CA LEU A 125 0.42 6.91 3.30
C LEU A 125 0.40 8.11 4.23
N LYS A 126 0.99 9.23 3.84
CA LYS A 126 0.98 10.45 4.65
C LYS A 126 0.10 11.52 4.01
N GLY A 127 -0.51 12.37 4.84
CA GLY A 127 -1.43 13.41 4.41
C GLY A 127 -2.83 12.87 4.13
N VAL A 128 -3.19 11.76 4.77
CA VAL A 128 -4.51 11.14 4.66
C VAL A 128 -5.32 11.51 5.89
N GLU A 129 -6.46 12.17 5.71
CA GLU A 129 -7.40 12.46 6.82
C GLU A 129 -8.34 11.29 7.10
N GLU A 130 -8.75 10.58 6.04
CA GLU A 130 -9.61 9.40 6.12
C GLU A 130 -9.33 8.44 4.95
N ILE A 131 -9.56 7.14 5.21
CA ILE A 131 -9.59 6.11 4.16
C ILE A 131 -11.02 5.61 4.07
N SER A 132 -11.67 5.80 2.92
CA SER A 132 -13.00 5.25 2.69
C SER A 132 -12.96 3.72 2.55
N ASP A 133 -14.08 3.04 2.79
CA ASP A 133 -14.19 1.58 2.59
C ASP A 133 -13.80 1.15 1.17
N ILE A 134 -14.10 2.01 0.19
CA ILE A 134 -13.80 1.80 -1.22
C ILE A 134 -12.29 1.90 -1.47
N ASP A 135 -11.62 2.87 -0.85
CA ASP A 135 -10.17 3.04 -0.98
C ASP A 135 -9.44 1.92 -0.23
N ALA A 136 -9.93 1.51 0.95
CA ALA A 136 -9.40 0.36 1.67
C ALA A 136 -9.46 -0.92 0.82
N LYS A 137 -10.58 -1.16 0.13
CA LYS A 137 -10.73 -2.31 -0.78
C LYS A 137 -9.77 -2.26 -1.95
N LEU A 138 -9.59 -1.07 -2.52
CA LEU A 138 -8.68 -0.85 -3.62
C LEU A 138 -7.22 -1.10 -3.20
N LEU A 139 -6.82 -0.58 -2.04
CA LEU A 139 -5.51 -0.82 -1.44
C LEU A 139 -5.25 -2.30 -1.14
N GLU A 140 -6.28 -3.05 -0.71
CA GLU A 140 -6.21 -4.50 -0.51
C GLU A 140 -5.85 -5.23 -1.82
N VAL A 141 -6.55 -4.92 -2.92
CA VAL A 141 -6.26 -5.51 -4.23
C VAL A 141 -4.83 -5.18 -4.66
N PHE A 142 -4.42 -3.92 -4.54
CA PHE A 142 -3.08 -3.49 -4.91
C PHE A 142 -2.00 -4.23 -4.13
N CYS A 143 -2.10 -4.24 -2.80
CA CYS A 143 -1.04 -4.79 -1.96
C CYS A 143 -1.00 -6.33 -1.95
N SER A 144 -2.07 -7.01 -2.38
CA SER A 144 -2.12 -8.47 -2.47
C SER A 144 -1.14 -9.09 -3.48
N GLY A 145 -0.71 -8.30 -4.48
CA GLY A 145 0.21 -8.73 -5.55
C GLY A 145 1.70 -8.60 -5.21
N VAL A 146 2.05 -8.17 -4.00
CA VAL A 146 3.42 -7.82 -3.56
C VAL A 146 3.90 -8.77 -2.46
#